data_AF-A0A2D3C7Z4-F1
#
_entry.id   AF-A0A2D3C7Z4-F1
#
_cell.length_a   1.000
_cell.length_b   1.000
_cell.length_c   1.000
_cell.angle_alpha   90.00
_cell.angle_beta   90.00
_cell.angle_gamma   90.00
#
_symmetry.space_group_name_H-M   'P 1'
#
loop_
_entity.id
_entity.type
_entity.pdbx_description
1 polymer ?
#
loop_
_entity_poly.entity_id
_entity_poly.type
_entity_poly.pdbx_seq_one_letter_code
_entity_poly.pdbx_strand_id
1 'polypeptide(L)' 'MTVGPIIVTVAVLTIMSLYPFYLKKYKPYRYKGIWKSIGDTTKTPTRAIFYPVGFLIGGMLYIMFTQ' A
#
# COMPACT_ATOMS: atom_id res chain seq x y z
N MET A 1 -1.20 -24.22 -3.67
CA MET A 1 -1.31 -22.75 -3.53
C MET A 1 -0.04 -22.22 -2.88
N THR A 2 0.84 -21.59 -3.64
CA THR A 2 2.06 -21.00 -3.06
C THR A 2 1.66 -19.72 -2.33
N VAL A 3 1.83 -19.67 -1.01
CA VAL A 3 1.55 -18.49 -0.17
C VAL A 3 2.55 -17.36 -0.44
N GLY A 4 3.72 -17.70 -1.01
CA GLY A 4 4.83 -16.78 -1.30
C GLY A 4 4.46 -15.52 -2.09
N PRO A 5 3.81 -15.61 -3.26
CA PRO A 5 3.45 -14.44 -4.07
C PRO A 5 2.53 -13.45 -3.33
N ILE A 6 1.58 -13.95 -2.53
CA ILE A 6 0.65 -13.10 -1.78
C ILE A 6 1.41 -12.26 -0.74
N ILE A 7 2.32 -12.89 0.00
CA ILE A 7 3.15 -12.20 1.00
C ILE A 7 4.00 -11.12 0.33
N VAL A 8 4.63 -11.42 -0.81
CA VAL A 8 5.45 -10.46 -1.56
C VAL A 8 4.60 -9.29 -2.04
N THR A 9 3.42 -9.55 -2.63
CA THR A 9 2.53 -8.50 -3.11
C THR A 9 2.10 -7.57 -1.98
N VAL A 10 1.74 -8.12 -0.81
CA VAL A 10 1.32 -7.33 0.36
C VAL A 10 2.48 -6.50 0.90
N ALA A 11 3.69 -7.05 0.97
CA ALA A 11 4.88 -6.33 1.40
C ALA A 11 5.18 -5.15 0.46
N VAL A 12 5.15 -5.39 -0.85
CA VAL A 12 5.36 -4.33 -1.86
C VAL A 12 4.29 -3.25 -1.76
N LEU A 13 3.01 -3.61 -1.66
CA LEU A 13 1.91 -2.65 -1.51
C LEU A 13 2.05 -1.80 -0.25
N THR A 14 2.47 -2.41 0.86
CA THR A 14 2.69 -1.71 2.13
C THR A 14 3.83 -0.70 2.01
N ILE A 15 4.94 -1.09 1.39
CA ILE A 15 6.06 -0.17 1.16
C ILE A 15 5.63 0.98 0.25
N MET A 16 4.97 0.67 -0.88
CA MET A 16 4.54 1.69 -1.83
C MET A 16 3.50 2.64 -1.24
N SER A 17 2.58 2.17 -0.41
CA SER A 17 1.55 3.03 0.20
C SER A 17 2.14 3.98 1.25
N LEU A 18 3.17 3.56 1.99
CA LEU A 18 3.85 4.39 2.99
C LEU A 18 4.97 5.26 2.40
N TYR A 19 5.47 4.92 1.21
CA TYR A 19 6.54 5.65 0.55
C TYR A 19 6.30 7.17 0.38
N PRO A 20 5.10 7.66 0.00
CA PRO A 20 4.80 9.10 -0.02
C PRO A 20 5.12 9.82 1.29
N PHE A 21 4.80 9.20 2.43
CA PHE A 21 5.00 9.76 3.77
C PHE A 21 6.46 9.74 4.19
N TYR A 22 7.17 8.67 3.82
CA TYR A 22 8.62 8.62 3.95
C TYR A 22 9.29 9.75 3.15
N LEU A 23 8.91 9.95 1.89
CA LEU A 23 9.45 11.02 1.06
C LEU A 23 9.13 12.39 1.64
N LYS A 24 7.89 12.63 2.06
CA LYS A 24 7.47 13.90 2.67
C LYS A 24 8.29 14.25 3.91
N LYS A 25 8.64 13.27 4.74
CA LYS A 25 9.39 13.47 5.99
C LYS A 25 10.91 13.54 5.81
N TYR A 26 11.49 12.64 5.02
CA TYR A 26 12.94 12.45 4.96
C TYR A 26 13.60 12.95 3.67
N LYS A 27 12.84 13.04 2.57
CA LYS A 27 13.36 13.41 1.25
C LYS A 27 12.39 14.35 0.52
N PRO A 28 12.10 15.55 1.07
CA PRO A 28 11.10 16.46 0.52
C PRO A 28 11.40 16.88 -0.93
N TYR A 29 12.67 16.95 -1.31
CA TYR A 29 13.10 17.20 -2.71
C TYR A 29 12.64 16.12 -3.71
N ARG A 30 12.32 14.91 -3.23
CA ARG A 30 11.75 13.81 -4.02
C ARG A 30 10.22 13.69 -3.87
N TYR A 31 9.61 14.42 -2.94
CA TYR A 31 8.15 14.44 -2.76
C TYR A 31 7.48 15.30 -3.84
N LYS A 32 7.36 14.76 -5.04
CA LYS A 32 6.82 15.43 -6.23
C LYS A 32 6.10 14.45 -7.16
N GLY A 33 5.31 14.97 -8.10
CA GLY A 33 4.56 14.18 -9.08
C GLY A 33 3.59 13.22 -8.42
N ILE A 34 3.65 11.94 -8.83
CA ILE A 34 2.74 10.88 -8.37
C ILE A 34 2.79 10.71 -6.85
N TRP A 35 3.98 10.74 -6.23
CA TRP A 35 4.11 10.58 -4.78
C TRP A 35 3.46 11.71 -4.00
N LYS A 36 3.54 12.94 -4.52
CA LYS A 36 2.86 14.09 -3.90
C LYS A 36 1.34 13.94 -4.02
N SER A 37 0.84 13.59 -5.20
CA SER A 37 -0.60 13.35 -5.40
C SER A 37 -1.13 12.26 -4.46
N ILE A 38 -0.46 11.10 -4.39
CA ILE A 38 -0.86 10.00 -3.51
C ILE A 38 -0.83 10.42 -2.03
N GLY A 39 0.25 11.07 -1.59
CA GLY A 39 0.39 11.53 -0.21
C GLY A 39 -0.67 12.56 0.18
N ASP A 40 -0.97 13.50 -0.71
CA ASP A 40 -1.96 14.57 -0.48
C ASP A 40 -3.40 14.02 -0.52
N THR A 41 -3.69 13.04 -1.39
CA THR A 41 -4.98 12.34 -1.42
C THR A 41 -5.20 11.50 -0.16
N THR A 42 -4.16 10.76 0.26
CA THR A 42 -4.25 9.83 1.40
C THR A 42 -4.25 10.59 2.73
N LYS A 43 -3.62 11.77 2.78
CA LYS A 43 -3.49 12.70 3.92
C LYS A 43 -2.72 12.16 5.12
N THR A 44 -2.97 10.93 5.56
CA THR A 44 -2.37 10.32 6.75
C THR A 44 -1.78 8.94 6.46
N PRO A 45 -0.66 8.56 7.12
CA PRO A 45 -0.04 7.25 6.92
C PRO A 45 -0.96 6.10 7.36
N THR A 46 -1.79 6.32 8.39
CA THR A 46 -2.82 5.35 8.81
C THR A 46 -3.79 5.03 7.68
N ARG A 47 -4.20 6.05 6.90
CA ARG A 47 -5.06 5.82 5.74
C ARG A 47 -4.37 5.00 4.65
N ALA A 48 -3.07 5.17 4.48
CA ALA A 48 -2.28 4.44 3.49
C ALA A 48 -2.16 2.94 3.77
N ILE A 49 -2.23 2.54 5.04
CA ILE A 49 -2.19 1.14 5.46
C ILE A 49 -3.49 0.41 5.08
N PHE A 50 -4.61 1.12 4.92
CA PHE A 50 -5.85 0.47 4.47
C PHE A 50 -5.77 -0.10 3.05
N TYR A 51 -4.87 0.38 2.19
CA TYR A 51 -4.69 -0.19 0.85
C TYR A 51 -4.20 -1.65 0.88
N PRO A 52 -3.05 -1.99 1.50
CA PRO A 52 -2.63 -3.38 1.62
C PRO A 52 -3.58 -4.23 2.49
N VAL A 53 -4.20 -3.65 3.53
CA VAL A 53 -5.19 -4.37 4.36
C VAL A 53 -6.45 -4.71 3.56
N GLY A 54 -6.98 -3.78 2.78
CA GLY A 54 -8.12 -4.03 1.90
C GLY A 54 -7.81 -5.07 0.84
N PHE A 55 -6.59 -5.05 0.28
CA PHE A 55 -6.12 -6.08 -0.66
C PHE A 55 -6.07 -7.47 -0.01
N LEU A 56 -5.56 -7.58 1.23
CA LEU A 56 -5.57 -8.83 2.00
C LEU A 56 -6.98 -9.38 2.22
N ILE A 57 -7.89 -8.52 2.70
CA ILE A 57 -9.29 -8.92 2.98
C ILE A 57 -9.97 -9.34 1.69
N GLY A 58 -9.84 -8.55 0.61
CA GLY A 58 -10.40 -8.88 -0.70
C GLY A 58 -9.85 -10.19 -1.27
N GLY A 59 -8.55 -10.44 -1.12
CA GLY A 59 -7.92 -11.70 -1.51
C GLY A 59 -8.45 -12.89 -0.72
N MET A 60 -8.64 -12.75 0.61
CA MET A 60 -9.24 -13.79 1.45
C MET A 60 -10.68 -14.09 1.05
N LEU A 61 -11.51 -13.07 0.83
CA LEU A 61 -12.89 -13.23 0.37
C LEU A 61 -12.94 -13.91 -0.99
N TYR A 62 -12.10 -13.50 -1.93
CA TYR A 62 -12.02 -14.13 -3.25
C TYR A 62 -11.74 -15.63 -3.13
N ILE A 63 -10.72 -16.01 -2.35
CA ILE A 63 -10.39 -17.42 -2.11
C ILE A 63 -11.57 -18.17 -1.46
N MET A 64 -12.22 -17.57 -0.46
CA MET A 64 -13.34 -18.17 0.27
C MET A 64 -14.59 -18.41 -0.59
N PHE A 65 -14.85 -17.57 -1.60
CA PHE A 65 -16.05 -17.67 -2.45
C PHE A 65 -15.82 -18.35 -3.79
N THR A 66 -14.56 -18.57 -4.21
CA THR A 66 -14.24 -19.22 -5.50
C THR A 66 -13.59 -20.59 -5.38
N GLN A 67 -13.18 -21.01 -4.19
CA GLN A 67 -12.81 -22.41 -3.87
C GLN A 67 -13.97 -23.11 -3.17
#